data_AF-A0A2V5V4A8-F1
#
_entry.id   AF-A0A2V5V4A8-F1
#
_cell.length_a   1.000
_cell.length_b   1.000
_cell.length_c   1.000
_cell.angle_alpha   90.00
_cell.angle_beta   90.00
_cell.angle_gamma   90.00
#
_symmetry.space_group_name_H-M   'P 1'
#
loop_
_entity.id
_entity.type
_entity.pdbx_description
1 polymer ?
#
loop_
_entity_poly.entity_id
_entity_poly.type
_entity_poly.pdbx_seq_one_letter_code
_entity_poly.pdbx_strand_id
1 'polypeptide(L)'
;MIEQSKLALDELIDVLGRAQIEAVLRLSAQGIAGPPHPGKKGGAIGWHGGEEGTVCLKERKLRVRRPRLRKKGQGGEGEVAIPAYETMRQDGKLGSRMLEILLRGVSTRQYGAVLPEMAETVGVSRSSVSREAIEASEEELKRLCERRLEAVNLLVIYLDGVIFGDHHVLVAMGVDEAGKKHVLGLAEGASENQVVAKGLLDDMVRRGVKLDQKYLFVIDGSKALRTAINTVFGAKHPVQRCRHHIAGRDPRLPEGWNVPSRANPYEPGSLGSGVTG
;
A
#
# COMPACT_ATOMS: atom_id res chain seq x y z
N MET A 1 15.70 -14.38 0.19
CA MET A 1 14.43 -14.09 0.90
C MET A 1 13.54 -13.07 0.22
N ILE A 2 14.04 -12.31 -0.75
CA ILE A 2 13.57 -10.93 -0.90
C ILE A 2 12.35 -10.81 -1.82
N GLU A 3 11.98 -11.79 -2.63
CA GLU A 3 11.15 -11.51 -3.81
C GLU A 3 9.63 -11.51 -3.58
N GLN A 4 9.03 -12.39 -2.76
CA GLN A 4 7.56 -12.47 -2.66
C GLN A 4 6.90 -11.65 -1.54
N SER A 5 7.50 -11.58 -0.35
CA SER A 5 7.09 -10.58 0.66
C SER A 5 7.27 -9.16 0.10
N LYS A 6 8.28 -8.99 -0.78
CA LYS A 6 8.42 -7.81 -1.64
C LYS A 6 7.31 -7.71 -2.66
N LEU A 7 6.85 -8.75 -3.37
CA LEU A 7 5.70 -8.61 -4.29
C LEU A 7 4.41 -8.13 -3.59
N ALA A 8 4.08 -8.69 -2.43
CA ALA A 8 2.90 -8.28 -1.66
C ALA A 8 3.02 -6.84 -1.16
N LEU A 9 4.19 -6.51 -0.60
CA LEU A 9 4.52 -5.16 -0.17
C LEU A 9 4.63 -4.17 -1.34
N ASP A 10 5.14 -4.58 -2.49
CA ASP A 10 5.33 -3.76 -3.69
C ASP A 10 3.98 -3.35 -4.24
N GLU A 11 3.05 -4.31 -4.36
CA GLU A 11 1.70 -4.03 -4.82
C GLU A 11 0.92 -3.21 -3.78
N LEU A 12 1.12 -3.49 -2.49
CA LEU A 12 0.53 -2.71 -1.41
C LEU A 12 0.98 -1.24 -1.47
N ILE A 13 2.29 -1.01 -1.63
CA ILE A 13 2.87 0.32 -1.81
C ILE A 13 2.37 0.95 -3.11
N ASP A 14 2.31 0.19 -4.21
CA ASP A 14 1.89 0.69 -5.51
C ASP A 14 0.42 1.11 -5.51
N VAL A 15 -0.47 0.35 -4.88
CA VAL A 15 -1.90 0.64 -4.89
C VAL A 15 -2.27 1.61 -3.78
N LEU A 16 -2.02 1.24 -2.52
CA LEU A 16 -2.47 2.02 -1.36
C LEU A 16 -1.50 3.13 -1.00
N GLY A 17 -0.19 2.87 -1.08
CA GLY A 17 0.81 3.91 -0.88
C GLY A 17 0.67 5.05 -1.88
N ARG A 18 0.46 4.73 -3.18
CA ARG A 18 0.22 5.73 -4.23
C ARG A 18 -1.03 6.55 -3.98
N ALA A 19 -2.18 5.91 -3.76
CA ALA A 19 -3.44 6.61 -3.56
C ALA A 19 -3.36 7.63 -2.41
N GLN A 20 -2.62 7.29 -1.37
CA GLN A 20 -2.45 8.12 -0.18
C GLN A 20 -1.49 9.27 -0.38
N ILE A 21 -0.37 9.00 -1.03
CA ILE A 21 0.54 10.07 -1.41
C ILE A 21 -0.18 11.04 -2.33
N GLU A 22 -0.90 10.56 -3.34
CA GLU A 22 -1.70 11.39 -4.24
C GLU A 22 -2.78 12.20 -3.51
N ALA A 23 -3.44 11.61 -2.49
CA ALA A 23 -4.34 12.33 -1.60
C ALA A 23 -3.61 13.49 -0.89
N VAL A 24 -2.46 13.25 -0.27
CA VAL A 24 -1.67 14.30 0.39
C VAL A 24 -1.20 15.38 -0.60
N LEU A 25 -0.78 15.00 -1.81
CA LEU A 25 -0.43 15.96 -2.87
C LEU A 25 -1.62 16.82 -3.26
N ARG A 26 -2.82 16.23 -3.33
CA ARG A 26 -4.06 16.93 -3.61
C ARG A 26 -4.45 17.88 -2.47
N LEU A 27 -4.29 17.48 -1.21
CA LEU A 27 -4.50 18.35 -0.04
C LEU A 27 -3.53 19.54 -0.07
N SER A 28 -2.25 19.30 -0.33
CA SER A 28 -1.23 20.35 -0.45
C SER A 28 -1.56 21.34 -1.58
N ALA A 29 -2.01 20.86 -2.74
CA ALA A 29 -2.44 21.71 -3.85
C ALA A 29 -3.68 22.55 -3.50
N GLN A 30 -4.65 21.98 -2.77
CA GLN A 30 -5.85 22.68 -2.32
C GLN A 30 -5.52 23.80 -1.33
N GLY A 31 -4.53 23.63 -0.46
CA GLY A 31 -4.10 24.71 0.44
C GLY A 31 -3.55 25.94 -0.28
N ILE A 32 -3.14 25.79 -1.55
CA ILE A 32 -2.61 26.88 -2.38
C ILE A 32 -3.69 27.45 -3.31
N ALA A 33 -4.38 26.59 -4.05
CA ALA A 33 -5.31 27.00 -5.09
C ALA A 33 -6.78 27.05 -4.64
N GLY A 34 -7.07 26.61 -3.42
CA GLY A 34 -8.42 26.28 -2.97
C GLY A 34 -8.95 24.97 -3.60
N PRO A 35 -10.18 24.57 -3.26
CA PRO A 35 -10.81 23.38 -3.82
C PRO A 35 -10.96 23.49 -5.35
N PRO A 36 -10.89 22.36 -6.09
CA PRO A 36 -11.09 22.36 -7.53
C PRO A 36 -12.52 22.76 -7.89
N HIS A 37 -12.66 23.85 -8.65
CA HIS A 37 -13.95 24.35 -9.13
C HIS A 37 -13.96 24.42 -10.66
N PRO A 38 -14.63 23.48 -11.34
CA PRO A 38 -14.89 23.59 -12.77
C PRO A 38 -15.75 24.84 -13.06
N GLY A 39 -15.32 25.68 -14.00
CA GLY A 39 -16.17 26.73 -14.58
C GLY A 39 -16.37 28.04 -13.76
N LYS A 40 -15.82 28.18 -12.55
CA LYS A 40 -15.83 29.46 -11.81
C LYS A 40 -14.51 30.22 -11.95
N LYS A 41 -14.57 31.56 -11.94
CA LYS A 41 -13.40 32.44 -11.75
C LYS A 41 -12.87 32.23 -10.32
N GLY A 42 -12.08 31.18 -10.11
CA GLY A 42 -11.25 31.02 -8.91
C GLY A 42 -10.11 32.04 -8.87
N GLY A 43 -9.40 32.12 -7.73
CA GLY A 43 -8.34 33.09 -7.43
C GLY A 43 -7.12 33.06 -8.37
N ALA A 44 -6.04 33.73 -7.96
CA ALA A 44 -4.84 33.95 -8.80
C ALA A 44 -4.13 32.65 -9.25
N ILE A 45 -4.41 31.52 -8.62
CA ILE A 45 -3.86 30.20 -8.95
C ILE A 45 -5.01 29.26 -9.33
N GLY A 46 -4.86 28.56 -10.45
CA GLY A 46 -5.84 27.61 -10.97
C GLY A 46 -5.32 26.20 -11.10
N TRP A 47 -6.25 25.25 -11.03
CA TRP A 47 -6.03 23.84 -11.36
C TRP A 47 -5.85 23.66 -12.87
N HIS A 48 -4.84 22.89 -13.28
CA HIS A 48 -4.48 22.65 -14.68
C HIS A 48 -4.26 21.15 -14.95
N GLY A 49 -5.15 20.32 -14.42
CA GLY A 49 -5.09 18.86 -14.53
C GLY A 49 -4.05 18.24 -13.62
N GLY A 50 -3.46 17.13 -14.08
CA GLY A 50 -2.41 16.41 -13.37
C GLY A 50 -1.42 15.77 -14.35
N GLU A 51 -0.24 15.46 -13.84
CA GLU A 51 0.82 14.80 -14.60
C GLU A 51 1.45 13.66 -13.81
N GLU A 52 2.12 12.77 -14.52
CA GLU A 52 2.91 11.72 -13.91
C GLU A 52 4.16 12.33 -13.26
N GLY A 53 4.38 11.95 -12.01
CA GLY A 53 5.50 12.36 -11.19
C GLY A 53 6.10 11.17 -10.47
N THR A 54 7.11 11.44 -9.66
CA THR A 54 7.76 10.40 -8.86
C THR A 54 8.16 10.96 -7.52
N VAL A 55 7.84 10.23 -6.47
CA VAL A 55 8.29 10.51 -5.11
C VAL A 55 9.32 9.46 -4.68
N CYS A 56 10.20 9.85 -3.76
CA CYS A 56 11.20 8.96 -3.20
C CYS A 56 10.65 8.28 -1.94
N LEU A 57 10.86 6.96 -1.86
CA LEU A 57 10.78 6.18 -0.63
C LEU A 57 12.22 5.71 -0.30
N LYS A 58 12.48 5.22 0.91
CA LYS A 58 13.84 4.84 1.37
C LYS A 58 14.60 3.93 0.40
N GLU A 59 13.92 2.98 -0.23
CA GLU A 59 14.56 1.96 -1.08
C GLU A 59 14.02 1.91 -2.52
N ARG A 60 13.14 2.84 -2.89
CA ARG A 60 12.48 2.81 -4.20
C ARG A 60 11.89 4.17 -4.56
N LYS A 61 11.47 4.27 -5.82
CA LYS A 61 10.70 5.39 -6.33
C LYS A 61 9.27 4.94 -6.58
N LEU A 62 8.30 5.75 -6.16
CA LEU A 62 6.88 5.50 -6.41
C LEU A 62 6.38 6.48 -7.46
N ARG A 63 5.80 5.95 -8.54
CA ARG A 63 5.12 6.77 -9.54
C ARG A 63 3.77 7.22 -8.98
N VAL A 64 3.48 8.49 -9.15
CA VAL A 64 2.26 9.13 -8.64
C VAL A 64 1.74 10.12 -9.67
N ARG A 65 0.43 10.32 -9.71
CA ARG A 65 -0.19 11.39 -10.46
C ARG A 65 -0.30 12.64 -9.60
N ARG A 66 0.57 13.62 -9.84
CA ARG A 66 0.55 14.88 -9.08
C ARG A 66 -0.42 15.89 -9.72
N PRO A 67 -1.17 16.68 -8.93
CA PRO A 67 -1.89 17.82 -9.46
C PRO A 67 -0.94 18.84 -10.11
N ARG A 68 -1.47 19.64 -11.04
CA ARG A 68 -0.78 20.79 -11.61
C ARG A 68 -1.53 22.07 -11.31
N LEU A 69 -0.79 23.07 -10.83
CA LEU A 69 -1.29 24.39 -10.53
C LEU A 69 -0.59 25.42 -11.40
N ARG A 70 -1.32 26.45 -11.86
CA ARG A 70 -0.77 27.54 -12.68
C ARG A 70 -1.33 28.89 -12.23
N LYS A 71 -0.50 29.93 -12.32
CA LYS A 71 -0.96 31.33 -12.13
C LYS A 71 -1.89 31.74 -13.26
N LYS A 72 -2.93 32.53 -12.97
CA LYS A 72 -3.86 33.12 -13.94
C LYS A 72 -3.55 34.62 -14.16
N GLY A 73 -3.56 35.12 -15.40
CA GLY A 73 -3.43 36.56 -15.74
C GLY A 73 -2.48 36.87 -16.91
N GLN A 74 -2.39 38.14 -17.34
CA GLN A 74 -1.40 38.60 -18.32
C GLN A 74 0.01 38.50 -17.69
N GLY A 75 0.87 37.63 -18.25
CA GLY A 75 2.14 37.20 -17.63
C GLY A 75 2.03 35.88 -16.84
N GLY A 76 0.88 35.20 -16.86
CA GLY A 76 0.55 33.96 -16.15
C GLY A 76 1.21 32.70 -16.69
N GLU A 77 2.49 32.75 -17.01
CA GLU A 77 3.28 31.57 -17.38
C GLU A 77 4.10 31.13 -16.18
N GLY A 78 3.48 30.37 -15.29
CA GLY A 78 4.18 29.82 -14.15
C GLY A 78 3.46 28.62 -13.58
N GLU A 79 4.10 27.46 -13.68
CA GLU A 79 3.73 26.31 -12.88
C GLU A 79 4.00 26.62 -11.41
N VAL A 80 3.00 26.36 -10.56
CA VAL A 80 3.11 26.54 -9.12
C VAL A 80 3.46 25.20 -8.52
N ALA A 81 4.59 25.16 -7.80
CA ALA A 81 5.06 23.96 -7.12
C ALA A 81 4.06 23.53 -6.03
N ILE A 82 3.97 22.22 -5.81
CA ILE A 82 3.22 21.64 -4.69
C ILE A 82 4.24 21.32 -3.59
N PRO A 83 4.23 22.01 -2.44
CA PRO A 83 5.23 21.83 -1.39
C PRO A 83 5.40 20.38 -0.96
N ALA A 84 4.29 19.67 -0.75
CA ALA A 84 4.33 18.25 -0.40
C ALA A 84 5.05 17.39 -1.46
N TYR A 85 4.88 17.71 -2.75
CA TYR A 85 5.56 17.01 -3.83
C TYR A 85 7.06 17.27 -3.84
N GLU A 86 7.48 18.53 -3.71
CA GLU A 86 8.90 18.89 -3.67
C GLU A 86 9.63 18.22 -2.51
N THR A 87 9.00 18.22 -1.33
CA THR A 87 9.51 17.54 -0.14
C THR A 87 9.67 16.03 -0.37
N MET A 88 8.61 15.34 -0.82
CA MET A 88 8.64 13.89 -1.02
C MET A 88 9.52 13.45 -2.20
N ARG A 89 9.76 14.34 -3.17
CA ARG A 89 10.65 14.08 -4.30
C ARG A 89 12.11 14.01 -3.87
N GLN A 90 12.49 14.73 -2.81
CA GLN A 90 13.88 14.87 -2.37
C GLN A 90 14.24 13.93 -1.21
N ASP A 91 13.30 13.68 -0.29
CA ASP A 91 13.58 12.92 0.94
C ASP A 91 12.86 11.56 0.97
N GLY A 92 13.63 10.49 0.72
CA GLY A 92 13.13 9.11 0.82
C GLY A 92 12.73 8.70 2.24
N LYS A 93 13.26 9.34 3.30
CA LYS A 93 12.88 9.03 4.68
C LYS A 93 11.47 9.50 4.98
N LEU A 94 11.06 10.67 4.49
CA LEU A 94 9.70 11.17 4.66
C LEU A 94 8.68 10.28 3.96
N GLY A 95 8.96 9.88 2.71
CA GLY A 95 8.11 8.93 1.99
C GLY A 95 7.95 7.60 2.73
N SER A 96 9.03 7.07 3.34
CA SER A 96 8.94 5.86 4.17
C SER A 96 8.20 6.06 5.48
N ARG A 97 8.33 7.22 6.13
CA ARG A 97 7.54 7.54 7.33
C ARG A 97 6.05 7.61 7.01
N MET A 98 5.69 8.22 5.88
CA MET A 98 4.31 8.28 5.41
C MET A 98 3.71 6.89 5.16
N LEU A 99 4.50 5.98 4.58
CA LEU A 99 4.10 4.59 4.42
C LEU A 99 3.93 3.86 5.76
N GLU A 100 4.76 4.18 6.76
CA GLU A 100 4.61 3.64 8.11
C GLU A 100 3.27 4.05 8.74
N ILE A 101 2.95 5.35 8.67
CA ILE A 101 1.70 5.92 9.17
C ILE A 101 0.51 5.29 8.44
N LEU A 102 0.65 5.04 7.13
CA LEU A 102 -0.35 4.34 6.35
C LEU A 102 -0.63 2.93 6.90
N LEU A 103 0.41 2.13 7.09
CA LEU A 103 0.27 0.74 7.51
C LEU A 103 -0.35 0.64 8.92
N ARG A 104 -0.10 1.63 9.78
CA ARG A 104 -0.73 1.76 11.12
C ARG A 104 -2.25 1.94 11.09
N GLY A 105 -2.79 2.66 10.10
CA GLY A 105 -4.23 2.98 10.07
C GLY A 105 -5.06 2.21 9.04
N VAL A 106 -4.42 1.58 8.06
CA VAL A 106 -5.10 0.67 7.13
C VAL A 106 -5.38 -0.69 7.78
N SER A 107 -4.60 -1.05 8.79
CA SER A 107 -4.82 -2.23 9.64
C SER A 107 -6.06 -2.11 10.53
N THR A 108 -6.57 -0.88 10.77
CA THR A 108 -7.63 -0.56 11.74
C THR A 108 -8.76 0.35 11.23
N ARG A 109 -8.85 0.65 9.92
CA ARG A 109 -9.88 1.53 9.32
C ARG A 109 -9.89 2.97 9.85
N GLN A 110 -8.77 3.49 10.32
CA GLN A 110 -8.65 4.84 10.91
C GLN A 110 -8.18 5.89 9.89
N TYR A 111 -8.87 5.99 8.76
CA TYR A 111 -8.47 6.90 7.66
C TYR A 111 -8.40 8.36 8.11
N GLY A 112 -9.34 8.80 8.96
CA GLY A 112 -9.38 10.18 9.45
C GLY A 112 -8.33 10.54 10.49
N ALA A 113 -7.58 9.57 11.02
CA ALA A 113 -6.40 9.86 11.83
C ALA A 113 -5.13 9.91 10.96
N VAL A 114 -5.04 9.03 9.96
CA VAL A 114 -3.84 8.86 9.10
C VAL A 114 -3.60 10.05 8.18
N LEU A 115 -4.62 10.49 7.44
CA LEU A 115 -4.45 11.52 6.43
C LEU A 115 -3.97 12.87 7.01
N PRO A 116 -4.54 13.36 8.13
CA PRO A 116 -4.01 14.55 8.80
C PRO A 116 -2.57 14.40 9.28
N GLU A 117 -2.22 13.26 9.91
CA GLU A 117 -0.84 12.99 10.37
C GLU A 117 0.16 12.97 9.20
N MET A 118 -0.22 12.36 8.08
CA MET A 118 0.59 12.32 6.87
C MET A 118 0.76 13.71 6.23
N ALA A 119 -0.29 14.52 6.21
CA ALA A 119 -0.24 15.91 5.70
C ALA A 119 0.71 16.77 6.54
N GLU A 120 0.60 16.69 7.87
CA GLU A 120 1.50 17.38 8.80
C GLU A 120 2.96 16.97 8.60
N THR A 121 3.21 15.68 8.36
CA THR A 121 4.56 15.14 8.11
C THR A 121 5.27 15.81 6.93
N VAL A 122 4.52 16.34 5.95
CA VAL A 122 5.07 17.06 4.79
C VAL A 122 4.79 18.56 4.83
N GLY A 123 4.56 19.11 6.02
CA GLY A 123 4.43 20.56 6.25
C GLY A 123 3.10 21.16 5.79
N VAL A 124 2.09 20.32 5.53
CA VAL A 124 0.75 20.78 5.19
C VAL A 124 -0.04 20.95 6.49
N SER A 125 -0.25 22.19 6.93
CA SER A 125 -0.95 22.45 8.20
C SER A 125 -2.44 22.09 8.09
N ARG A 126 -3.02 21.53 9.17
CA ARG A 126 -4.47 21.25 9.25
C ARG A 126 -5.33 22.48 8.96
N SER A 127 -4.87 23.67 9.33
CA SER A 127 -5.58 24.93 9.08
C SER A 127 -5.53 25.39 7.62
N SER A 128 -4.52 24.97 6.85
CA SER A 128 -4.36 25.34 5.43
C SER A 128 -5.14 24.42 4.49
N VAL A 129 -5.66 23.30 5.01
CA VAL A 129 -6.43 22.32 4.24
C VAL A 129 -7.86 22.33 4.75
N SER A 130 -8.83 22.50 3.86
CA SER A 130 -10.22 22.51 4.30
C SER A 130 -10.64 21.12 4.77
N ARG A 131 -11.60 21.08 5.70
CA ARG A 131 -12.16 19.82 6.20
C ARG A 131 -12.75 19.00 5.07
N GLU A 132 -13.40 19.64 4.11
CA GLU A 132 -14.01 19.01 2.95
C GLU A 132 -12.98 18.33 2.04
N ALA A 133 -11.77 18.89 1.94
CA ALA A 133 -10.67 18.31 1.17
C ALA A 133 -10.20 16.98 1.76
N ILE A 134 -10.09 16.95 3.10
CA ILE A 134 -9.71 15.76 3.87
C ILE A 134 -10.79 14.70 3.73
N GLU A 135 -12.07 15.06 3.97
CA GLU A 135 -13.20 14.13 3.85
C GLU A 135 -13.30 13.51 2.44
N ALA A 136 -13.13 14.30 1.38
CA ALA A 136 -13.14 13.78 0.01
C ALA A 136 -11.96 12.83 -0.28
N SER A 137 -10.80 13.07 0.34
CA SER A 137 -9.61 12.22 0.19
C SER A 137 -9.73 10.92 1.01
N GLU A 138 -10.33 10.99 2.19
CA GLU A 138 -10.69 9.84 3.01
C GLU A 138 -11.68 8.93 2.29
N GLU A 139 -12.71 9.50 1.66
CA GLU A 139 -13.72 8.73 0.94
C GLU A 139 -13.11 7.96 -0.25
N GLU A 140 -12.22 8.58 -1.01
CA GLU A 140 -11.49 7.96 -2.13
C GLU A 140 -10.69 6.74 -1.67
N LEU A 141 -9.96 6.90 -0.58
CA LEU A 141 -9.14 5.84 0.02
C LEU A 141 -10.01 4.72 0.61
N LYS A 142 -11.07 5.10 1.33
CA LYS A 142 -12.04 4.16 1.89
C LYS A 142 -12.66 3.33 0.76
N ARG A 143 -13.03 3.97 -0.35
CA ARG A 143 -13.52 3.27 -1.54
C ARG A 143 -12.50 2.26 -2.04
N LEU A 144 -11.21 2.61 -2.11
CA LEU A 144 -10.17 1.69 -2.57
C LEU A 144 -10.04 0.45 -1.65
N CYS A 145 -10.17 0.63 -0.33
CA CYS A 145 -10.00 -0.44 0.66
C CYS A 145 -11.27 -1.27 0.88
N GLU A 146 -12.45 -0.66 0.82
CA GLU A 146 -13.74 -1.27 1.13
C GLU A 146 -14.55 -1.62 -0.13
N ARG A 147 -13.96 -1.45 -1.33
CA ARG A 147 -14.64 -1.74 -2.59
C ARG A 147 -15.25 -3.14 -2.61
N ARG A 148 -16.37 -3.19 -3.31
CA ARG A 148 -17.01 -4.41 -3.82
C ARG A 148 -16.05 -5.17 -4.74
N LEU A 149 -15.97 -6.49 -4.55
CA LEU A 149 -15.06 -7.42 -5.20
C LEU A 149 -15.81 -8.37 -6.16
N GLU A 150 -17.13 -8.27 -6.26
CA GLU A 150 -18.00 -9.14 -7.08
C GLU A 150 -17.62 -9.12 -8.57
N ALA A 151 -17.11 -7.98 -9.05
CA ALA A 151 -16.71 -7.78 -10.45
C ALA A 151 -15.28 -8.25 -10.74
N VAL A 152 -14.53 -8.72 -9.74
CA VAL A 152 -13.14 -9.16 -9.92
C VAL A 152 -13.10 -10.68 -10.09
N ASN A 153 -12.84 -11.15 -11.32
CA ASN A 153 -12.74 -12.58 -11.63
C ASN A 153 -11.37 -13.14 -11.22
N LEU A 154 -11.27 -13.58 -9.96
CA LEU A 154 -10.01 -14.03 -9.36
C LEU A 154 -9.68 -15.50 -9.67
N LEU A 155 -8.43 -15.78 -10.03
CA LEU A 155 -7.92 -17.14 -10.21
C LEU A 155 -7.01 -17.58 -9.05
N VAL A 156 -6.17 -16.65 -8.57
CA VAL A 156 -5.16 -16.91 -7.53
C VAL A 156 -5.33 -15.92 -6.40
N ILE A 157 -5.20 -16.40 -5.16
CA ILE A 157 -5.20 -15.57 -3.95
C ILE A 157 -3.91 -15.83 -3.17
N TYR A 158 -3.07 -14.81 -3.05
CA TYR A 158 -1.90 -14.81 -2.19
C TYR A 158 -2.30 -14.30 -0.80
N LEU A 159 -1.89 -15.01 0.24
CA LEU A 159 -1.92 -14.52 1.61
C LEU A 159 -0.49 -14.50 2.14
N ASP A 160 -0.01 -13.33 2.54
CA ASP A 160 1.36 -13.17 3.03
C ASP A 160 1.43 -12.18 4.18
N GLY A 161 2.33 -12.46 5.13
CA GLY A 161 2.67 -11.54 6.21
C GLY A 161 3.73 -10.56 5.73
N VAL A 162 3.49 -9.27 5.94
CA VAL A 162 4.42 -8.19 5.63
C VAL A 162 4.79 -7.48 6.92
N ILE A 163 6.09 -7.27 7.13
CA ILE A 163 6.62 -6.57 8.29
C ILE A 163 7.16 -5.22 7.84
N PHE A 164 6.71 -4.14 8.48
CA PHE A 164 7.18 -2.79 8.21
C PHE A 164 7.45 -2.03 9.52
N GLY A 165 8.72 -1.82 9.84
CA GLY A 165 9.12 -1.38 11.18
C GLY A 165 8.59 -2.38 12.21
N ASP A 166 7.80 -1.90 13.16
CA ASP A 166 7.19 -2.71 14.22
C ASP A 166 5.81 -3.28 13.86
N HIS A 167 5.32 -3.02 12.64
CA HIS A 167 3.97 -3.40 12.20
C HIS A 167 3.99 -4.74 11.45
N HIS A 168 3.14 -5.67 11.89
CA HIS A 168 2.85 -6.90 11.15
C HIS A 168 1.49 -6.76 10.46
N VAL A 169 1.47 -6.90 9.14
CA VAL A 169 0.26 -6.77 8.33
C VAL A 169 0.08 -8.03 7.51
N LEU A 170 -1.07 -8.69 7.65
CA LEU A 170 -1.48 -9.75 6.74
C LEU A 170 -2.12 -9.14 5.50
N VAL A 171 -1.62 -9.51 4.32
CA VAL A 171 -2.06 -9.01 3.03
C VAL A 171 -2.75 -10.11 2.25
N ALA A 172 -3.94 -9.81 1.70
CA ALA A 172 -4.59 -10.63 0.70
C ALA A 172 -4.51 -9.98 -0.68
N MET A 173 -3.90 -10.66 -1.64
CA MET A 173 -3.78 -10.21 -3.02
C MET A 173 -4.37 -11.22 -3.99
N GLY A 174 -5.23 -10.74 -4.88
CA GLY A 174 -5.84 -11.50 -5.94
C GLY A 174 -5.13 -11.28 -7.26
N VAL A 175 -5.09 -12.32 -8.10
CA VAL A 175 -4.73 -12.20 -9.51
C VAL A 175 -5.94 -12.60 -10.34
N ASP A 176 -6.35 -11.72 -11.24
CA ASP A 176 -7.48 -11.97 -12.13
C ASP A 176 -7.09 -12.77 -13.38
N GLU A 177 -8.08 -13.07 -14.22
CA GLU A 177 -7.90 -13.79 -15.48
C GLU A 177 -6.97 -13.12 -16.50
N ALA A 178 -6.79 -11.80 -16.40
CA ALA A 178 -5.86 -11.04 -17.24
C ALA A 178 -4.44 -10.98 -16.62
N GLY A 179 -4.22 -11.63 -15.47
CA GLY A 179 -2.96 -11.58 -14.74
C GLY A 179 -2.76 -10.27 -13.97
N LYS A 180 -3.78 -9.42 -13.86
CA LYS A 180 -3.70 -8.17 -13.11
C LYS A 180 -3.88 -8.46 -11.62
N LYS A 181 -3.02 -7.82 -10.83
CA LYS A 181 -3.03 -7.92 -9.38
C LYS A 181 -4.02 -6.94 -8.76
N HIS A 182 -4.61 -7.38 -7.65
CA HIS A 182 -5.59 -6.62 -6.89
C HIS A 182 -5.32 -6.82 -5.41
N VAL A 183 -5.08 -5.73 -4.68
CA VAL A 183 -5.18 -5.79 -3.23
C VAL A 183 -6.65 -6.08 -2.87
N LEU A 184 -6.86 -7.22 -2.21
CA LEU A 184 -8.19 -7.67 -1.79
C LEU A 184 -8.48 -7.22 -0.37
N GLY A 185 -7.47 -7.19 0.51
CA GLY A 185 -7.65 -6.71 1.87
C GLY A 185 -6.36 -6.77 2.69
N LEU A 186 -6.42 -6.15 3.86
CA LEU A 186 -5.34 -6.03 4.81
C LEU A 186 -5.89 -6.21 6.22
N ALA A 187 -5.09 -6.78 7.11
CA ALA A 187 -5.42 -6.88 8.52
C ALA A 187 -4.17 -6.73 9.39
N GLU A 188 -4.28 -6.02 10.51
CA GLU A 188 -3.21 -6.00 11.51
C GLU A 188 -3.03 -7.38 12.11
N GLY A 189 -1.78 -7.82 12.17
CA GLY A 189 -1.39 -9.07 12.80
C GLY A 189 -0.52 -9.93 11.92
N ALA A 190 0.14 -10.88 12.58
CA ALA A 190 1.02 -11.82 11.92
C ALA A 190 0.23 -12.95 11.24
N SER A 191 0.87 -13.58 10.25
CA SER A 191 0.32 -14.71 9.47
C SER A 191 -0.04 -15.93 10.32
N GLU A 192 0.52 -16.01 11.54
CA GLU A 192 0.33 -17.05 12.52
C GLU A 192 -0.95 -16.85 13.35
N ASN A 193 -1.57 -15.67 13.28
CA ASN A 193 -2.81 -15.39 13.98
C ASN A 193 -4.02 -15.85 13.17
N GLN A 194 -4.56 -17.01 13.52
CA GLN A 194 -5.72 -17.60 12.84
C GLN A 194 -6.98 -16.70 12.90
N VAL A 195 -7.18 -15.95 13.99
CA VAL A 195 -8.34 -15.07 14.14
C VAL A 195 -8.27 -13.91 13.15
N VAL A 196 -7.08 -13.29 13.03
CA VAL A 196 -6.81 -12.22 12.05
C VAL A 196 -6.98 -12.73 10.62
N ALA A 197 -6.39 -13.88 10.31
CA ALA A 197 -6.49 -14.49 8.99
C ALA A 197 -7.93 -14.83 8.60
N LYS A 198 -8.70 -15.45 9.51
CA LYS A 198 -10.11 -15.73 9.27
C LYS A 198 -10.92 -14.45 9.08
N GLY A 199 -10.70 -13.44 9.92
CA GLY A 199 -11.40 -12.16 9.83
C GLY A 199 -11.18 -11.46 8.48
N LEU A 200 -9.94 -11.47 7.98
CA LEU A 200 -9.60 -10.94 6.65
C LEU A 200 -10.34 -11.69 5.53
N LEU A 201 -10.34 -13.03 5.56
CA LEU A 201 -11.00 -13.85 4.56
C LEU A 201 -12.54 -13.70 4.60
N ASP A 202 -13.14 -13.63 5.79
CA ASP A 202 -14.57 -13.37 5.97
C ASP A 202 -14.95 -11.99 5.43
N ASP A 203 -14.10 -10.97 5.62
CA ASP A 203 -14.32 -9.64 5.07
C ASP A 203 -14.25 -9.62 3.54
N MET A 204 -13.32 -10.37 2.93
CA MET A 204 -13.27 -10.53 1.46
C MET A 204 -14.54 -11.17 0.89
N VAL A 205 -15.05 -12.22 1.55
CA VAL A 205 -16.30 -12.89 1.15
C VAL A 205 -17.49 -11.94 1.28
N ARG A 206 -17.58 -11.21 2.40
CA ARG A 206 -18.62 -10.18 2.61
C ARG A 206 -18.59 -9.08 1.55
N ARG A 207 -17.41 -8.77 1.02
CA ARG A 207 -17.22 -7.79 -0.06
C ARG A 207 -17.40 -8.39 -1.46
N GLY A 208 -17.71 -9.67 -1.60
CA GLY A 208 -18.10 -10.25 -2.89
C GLY A 208 -17.15 -11.27 -3.50
N VAL A 209 -16.08 -11.68 -2.81
CA VAL A 209 -15.28 -12.84 -3.25
C VAL A 209 -16.15 -14.09 -3.15
N LYS A 210 -16.40 -14.73 -4.29
CA LYS A 210 -17.34 -15.85 -4.39
C LYS A 210 -16.81 -17.10 -3.70
N LEU A 211 -17.66 -17.89 -3.04
CA LEU A 211 -17.26 -19.15 -2.38
C LEU A 211 -17.37 -20.38 -3.30
N ASP A 212 -18.15 -20.30 -4.37
CA ASP A 212 -18.41 -21.39 -5.32
C ASP A 212 -17.33 -21.51 -6.41
N GLN A 213 -16.51 -20.48 -6.59
CA GLN A 213 -15.40 -20.46 -7.53
C GLN A 213 -14.14 -21.09 -6.92
N LYS A 214 -13.44 -21.91 -7.70
CA LYS A 214 -12.21 -22.57 -7.25
C LYS A 214 -11.00 -21.65 -7.42
N TYR A 215 -10.40 -21.23 -6.31
CA TYR A 215 -9.14 -20.47 -6.29
C TYR A 215 -7.93 -21.35 -5.97
N LEU A 216 -6.77 -20.96 -6.53
CA LEU A 216 -5.48 -21.37 -5.99
C LEU A 216 -5.07 -20.41 -4.87
N PHE A 217 -4.93 -20.93 -3.64
CA PHE A 217 -4.33 -20.16 -2.56
C PHE A 217 -2.82 -20.37 -2.52
N VAL A 218 -2.06 -19.29 -2.40
CA VAL A 218 -0.61 -19.32 -2.23
C VAL A 218 -0.25 -18.68 -0.89
N ILE A 219 0.39 -19.46 -0.02
CA ILE A 219 0.76 -19.04 1.34
C ILE A 219 2.21 -19.38 1.67
N ASP A 220 2.79 -18.72 2.66
CA ASP A 220 4.14 -18.97 3.20
C ASP A 220 4.32 -20.34 3.89
N GLY A 221 3.22 -21.04 4.12
CA GLY A 221 3.17 -22.33 4.81
C GLY A 221 2.62 -22.26 6.23
N SER A 222 2.19 -21.08 6.69
CA SER A 222 1.48 -20.88 7.94
C SER A 222 0.32 -21.87 8.09
N LYS A 223 0.34 -22.62 9.20
CA LYS A 223 -0.76 -23.52 9.57
C LYS A 223 -2.03 -22.72 9.88
N ALA A 224 -1.88 -21.53 10.47
CA ALA A 224 -3.01 -20.65 10.77
C ALA A 224 -3.70 -20.17 9.49
N LEU A 225 -2.95 -19.76 8.47
CA LEU A 225 -3.50 -19.40 7.16
C LEU A 225 -4.20 -20.60 6.51
N ARG A 226 -3.57 -21.79 6.53
CA ARG A 226 -4.20 -23.00 5.97
C ARG A 226 -5.52 -23.34 6.65
N THR A 227 -5.56 -23.27 7.98
CA THR A 227 -6.78 -23.53 8.74
C THR A 227 -7.84 -22.48 8.42
N ALA A 228 -7.49 -21.19 8.41
CA ALA A 228 -8.42 -20.11 8.08
C ALA A 228 -9.02 -20.25 6.67
N ILE A 229 -8.20 -20.58 5.66
CA ILE A 229 -8.68 -20.88 4.29
C ILE A 229 -9.70 -22.02 4.33
N ASN A 230 -9.36 -23.14 4.96
CA ASN A 230 -10.26 -24.29 5.04
C ASN A 230 -11.56 -23.95 5.77
N THR A 231 -11.51 -23.09 6.79
CA THR A 231 -12.70 -22.66 7.55
C THR A 231 -13.62 -21.77 6.73
N VAL A 232 -13.08 -20.84 5.93
CA VAL A 232 -13.89 -19.84 5.20
C VAL A 232 -14.29 -20.33 3.81
N PHE A 233 -13.35 -20.88 3.04
CA PHE A 233 -13.54 -21.31 1.65
C PHE A 233 -13.76 -22.82 1.51
N GLY A 234 -13.48 -23.59 2.55
CA GLY A 234 -13.57 -25.06 2.52
C GLY A 234 -12.28 -25.73 2.04
N ALA A 235 -12.14 -27.01 2.35
CA ALA A 235 -10.90 -27.77 2.13
C ALA A 235 -10.63 -28.20 0.67
N LYS A 236 -11.55 -27.91 -0.26
CA LYS A 236 -11.46 -28.33 -1.68
C LYS A 236 -10.55 -27.42 -2.53
N HIS A 237 -10.17 -26.27 -2.00
CA HIS A 237 -9.30 -25.33 -2.70
C HIS A 237 -7.84 -25.82 -2.67
N PRO A 238 -7.14 -25.85 -3.81
CA PRO A 238 -5.72 -26.14 -3.82
C PRO A 238 -4.97 -25.05 -3.05
N VAL A 239 -4.10 -25.47 -2.13
CA VAL A 239 -3.22 -24.59 -1.37
C VAL A 239 -1.78 -24.95 -1.69
N GLN A 240 -1.08 -24.04 -2.35
CA GLN A 240 0.33 -24.15 -2.66
C GLN A 240 1.15 -23.41 -1.62
N ARG A 241 2.19 -24.06 -1.10
CA ARG A 241 3.23 -23.34 -0.35
C ARG A 241 4.13 -22.59 -1.32
N CYS A 242 4.42 -21.33 -1.02
CA CYS A 242 5.40 -20.56 -1.76
C CYS A 242 6.76 -21.31 -1.75
N ARG A 243 7.30 -21.61 -2.94
CA ARG A 243 8.58 -22.33 -3.09
C ARG A 243 9.76 -21.52 -2.55
N HIS A 244 9.66 -20.20 -2.50
CA HIS A 244 10.73 -19.33 -1.98
C HIS A 244 10.86 -19.38 -0.44
N HIS A 245 9.75 -19.56 0.27
CA HIS A 245 9.74 -19.79 1.73
C HIS A 245 10.26 -21.18 2.12
N ILE A 246 10.24 -22.14 1.18
CA ILE A 246 10.87 -23.46 1.34
C ILE A 246 12.37 -23.36 1.02
N ALA A 247 12.77 -22.57 0.02
CA ALA A 247 14.18 -22.35 -0.30
C ALA A 247 14.98 -21.74 0.87
N GLY A 248 14.33 -20.98 1.75
CA GLY A 248 14.95 -20.53 3.01
C GLY A 248 15.24 -21.62 4.06
N ARG A 249 14.68 -22.83 3.90
CA ARG A 249 14.65 -23.89 4.93
C ARG A 249 15.08 -25.27 4.41
N ASP A 250 15.56 -25.41 3.17
CA ASP A 250 15.94 -26.71 2.62
C ASP A 250 17.45 -26.95 2.84
N PRO A 251 17.84 -27.84 3.79
CA PRO A 251 19.24 -28.10 4.10
C PRO A 251 20.03 -28.74 2.96
N ARG A 252 19.37 -29.13 1.85
CA ARG A 252 20.01 -29.62 0.62
C ARG A 252 20.41 -28.50 -0.33
N LEU A 253 20.03 -27.25 -0.05
CA LEU A 253 20.44 -26.10 -0.84
C LEU A 253 21.87 -25.68 -0.47
N PRO A 254 22.68 -25.20 -1.44
CA PRO A 254 24.05 -24.77 -1.20
C PRO A 254 24.14 -23.71 -0.09
N GLU A 255 25.26 -23.69 0.64
CA GLU A 255 25.55 -22.63 1.61
C GLU A 255 25.49 -21.25 0.93
N GLY A 256 24.73 -20.31 1.50
CA GLY A 256 24.36 -19.03 0.85
C GLY A 256 22.99 -19.00 0.17
N TRP A 257 22.33 -20.15 -0.03
CA TRP A 257 20.93 -20.25 -0.49
C TRP A 257 19.94 -20.59 0.62
N ASN A 258 20.42 -21.01 1.80
CA ASN A 258 19.63 -21.09 3.02
C ASN A 258 19.39 -19.68 3.57
N VAL A 259 18.13 -19.35 3.84
CA VAL A 259 17.72 -17.97 4.13
C VAL A 259 17.04 -17.90 5.50
N PRO A 260 17.68 -17.28 6.52
CA PRO A 260 17.26 -17.43 7.92
C PRO A 260 15.89 -16.80 8.22
N SER A 261 15.05 -17.51 8.96
CA SER A 261 13.61 -17.24 9.13
C SER A 261 13.18 -15.89 9.73
N ARG A 262 14.10 -15.00 10.16
CA ARG A 262 13.76 -13.81 10.98
C ARG A 262 14.68 -12.59 10.83
N ALA A 263 15.45 -12.47 9.76
CA ALA A 263 16.28 -11.26 9.59
C ALA A 263 15.38 -10.05 9.30
N ASN A 264 15.32 -9.10 10.24
CA ASN A 264 14.76 -7.77 10.00
C ASN A 264 15.63 -7.08 8.93
N PRO A 265 15.11 -6.77 7.73
CA PRO A 265 15.90 -6.18 6.66
C PRO A 265 16.37 -4.74 6.97
N TYR A 266 15.94 -4.16 8.10
CA TYR A 266 16.24 -2.78 8.49
C TYR A 266 17.12 -2.64 9.73
N GLU A 267 17.66 -3.72 10.31
CA GLU A 267 18.70 -3.63 11.34
C GLU A 267 20.08 -3.34 10.71
N PRO A 268 20.75 -2.23 11.08
CA PRO A 268 22.10 -1.97 10.62
C PRO A 268 23.08 -2.97 11.27
N GLY A 269 23.71 -3.84 10.49
CA GLY A 269 24.84 -4.67 10.94
C GLY A 269 24.78 -6.18 10.69
N SER A 270 23.74 -6.71 10.03
CA SER A 270 23.59 -8.17 9.81
C SER A 270 24.34 -8.74 8.59
N LEU A 271 25.08 -7.93 7.85
CA LEU A 271 25.98 -8.41 6.80
C LEU A 271 27.38 -8.57 7.38
N GLY A 272 27.65 -9.79 7.86
CA GLY A 272 28.98 -10.22 8.28
C GLY A 272 30.00 -9.99 7.17
N SER A 273 31.10 -9.36 7.54
CA SER A 273 32.34 -9.27 6.79
C SER A 273 32.97 -10.65 6.61
N GLY A 274 33.21 -11.06 5.37
CA GLY A 274 34.02 -12.22 4.98
C GLY A 274 33.65 -12.64 3.55
N VAL A 275 34.54 -12.80 2.58
CA VAL A 275 35.95 -13.18 2.63
C VAL A 275 36.67 -12.58 1.42
N THR A 276 37.78 -11.88 1.67
CA THR A 276 38.93 -11.81 0.76
C THR A 276 39.90 -12.92 1.16
N GLY A 277 40.36 -13.72 0.20
CA GLY A 277 41.38 -14.76 0.40
C GLY A 277 40.95 -16.11 -0.14
#